data_AF-A0A2S7N1A3-F1
#
_entry.id   AF-A0A2S7N1A3-F1
#
_cell.length_a   1.000
_cell.length_b   1.000
_cell.length_c   1.000
_cell.angle_alpha   90.00
_cell.angle_beta   90.00
_cell.angle_gamma   90.00
#
_symmetry.space_group_name_H-M   'P 1'
#
loop_
_entity.id
_entity.type
_entity.pdbx_description
1 polymer ?
#
loop_
_entity_poly.entity_id
_entity_poly.type
_entity_poly.pdbx_seq_one_letter_code
_entity_poly.pdbx_strand_id
1 'polypeptide(L)'
;MNTLLSDTYKQVFHVILPEAMERLITDQSPEAIADASTVYNMFVEGVLAETGYFSFYKSLEESGIMPGLLEGIGNLKRDESRHIGYETFLLQRLICEHPHLLDDVIMKRMAVMAPLALRIVEEGFVDGDLDAFGAEPDEVMNFALKQLQVRMDVLSRAKGKKLDEIYSASNHDLSLI
;
A
#
# COMPACT_ATOMS: atom_id res chain seq x y z
N MET A 1 13.09 -23.30 -11.19
CA MET A 1 13.13 -21.98 -10.52
C MET A 1 11.89 -21.87 -9.67
N ASN A 2 11.97 -21.25 -8.50
CA ASN A 2 10.81 -21.10 -7.62
C ASN A 2 9.82 -20.13 -8.28
N THR A 3 8.80 -20.66 -8.96
CA THR A 3 7.80 -19.92 -9.76
C THR A 3 6.82 -19.12 -8.92
N LEU A 4 6.87 -19.23 -7.59
CA LEU A 4 5.97 -18.51 -6.69
C LEU A 4 6.41 -17.07 -6.38
N LEU A 5 7.70 -16.75 -6.58
CA LEU A 5 8.24 -15.42 -6.32
C LEU A 5 8.88 -14.87 -7.59
N SER A 6 8.12 -14.04 -8.30
CA SER A 6 8.58 -13.35 -9.50
C SER A 6 9.75 -12.41 -9.21
N ASP A 7 10.46 -11.99 -10.25
CA ASP A 7 11.55 -11.05 -10.10
C ASP A 7 11.03 -9.65 -9.72
N THR A 8 9.81 -9.29 -10.13
CA THR A 8 9.15 -8.05 -9.69
C THR A 8 8.82 -8.10 -8.20
N TYR A 9 8.31 -9.23 -7.69
CA TYR A 9 8.09 -9.41 -6.27
C TYR A 9 9.40 -9.25 -5.47
N LYS A 10 10.48 -9.91 -5.91
CA LYS A 10 11.80 -9.79 -5.27
C LYS A 10 12.33 -8.36 -5.32
N GLN A 11 12.15 -7.65 -6.44
CA GLN A 11 12.56 -6.25 -6.55
C GLN A 11 11.88 -5.38 -5.49
N VAL A 12 10.58 -5.59 -5.22
CA VAL A 12 9.88 -4.83 -4.19
C VAL A 12 10.30 -5.28 -2.78
N PHE A 13 10.18 -6.57 -2.47
CA PHE A 13 10.29 -7.06 -1.09
C PHE A 13 11.71 -7.39 -0.63
N HIS A 14 12.64 -7.68 -1.54
CA HIS A 14 14.02 -8.03 -1.20
C HIS A 14 15.03 -6.91 -1.50
N VAL A 15 14.63 -5.89 -2.28
CA VAL A 15 15.52 -4.79 -2.65
C VAL A 15 14.95 -3.45 -2.19
N ILE A 16 13.87 -2.97 -2.80
CA ILE A 16 13.38 -1.59 -2.57
C ILE A 16 12.94 -1.39 -1.12
N LEU A 17 12.13 -2.30 -0.58
CA LEU A 17 11.63 -2.20 0.79
C LEU A 17 12.76 -2.28 1.83
N PRO A 18 13.65 -3.30 1.82
CA PRO A 18 14.79 -3.33 2.72
C PRO A 18 15.70 -2.11 2.60
N GLU A 19 16.07 -1.70 1.38
CA GLU A 19 16.97 -0.54 1.18
C GLU A 19 16.37 0.76 1.75
N ALA A 20 15.07 1.00 1.51
CA ALA A 20 14.40 2.20 2.01
C ALA A 20 14.32 2.21 3.55
N MET A 21 14.03 1.06 4.16
CA MET A 21 13.92 0.94 5.62
C MET A 21 15.30 0.96 6.30
N GLU A 22 16.29 0.25 5.76
CA GLU A 22 17.65 0.20 6.31
C GLU A 22 18.37 1.54 6.22
N ARG A 23 18.06 2.36 5.20
CA ARG A 23 18.55 3.74 5.12
C ARG A 23 18.28 4.54 6.41
N LEU A 24 17.14 4.31 7.07
CA LEU A 24 16.76 5.02 8.30
C LEU A 24 17.69 4.76 9.49
N ILE A 25 18.53 3.72 9.42
CA ILE A 25 19.55 3.45 10.44
C ILE A 25 20.64 4.53 10.42
N THR A 26 20.94 5.10 9.24
CA THR A 26 22.03 6.07 9.06
C THR A 26 21.56 7.45 8.62
N ASP A 27 20.36 7.57 8.06
CA ASP A 27 19.77 8.82 7.57
C ASP A 27 18.31 8.94 8.01
N GLN A 28 18.05 9.83 8.97
CA GLN A 28 16.72 10.13 9.50
C GLN A 28 16.21 11.49 9.03
N SER A 29 16.65 11.94 7.85
CA SER A 29 16.10 13.14 7.21
C SER A 29 14.61 12.98 6.89
N PRO A 30 13.85 14.09 6.83
CA PRO A 30 12.45 14.07 6.39
C PRO A 30 12.26 13.37 5.03
N GLU A 31 13.22 13.53 4.12
CA GLU A 31 13.26 12.86 2.83
C GLU A 31 13.36 11.34 2.97
N ALA A 32 14.27 10.85 3.82
CA ALA A 32 14.44 9.42 4.04
C ALA A 32 13.20 8.80 4.69
N ILE A 33 12.61 9.47 5.69
CA ILE A 33 11.40 9.01 6.39
C ILE A 33 10.21 8.99 5.43
N ALA A 34 10.01 10.06 4.63
CA ALA A 34 8.92 10.13 3.66
C ALA A 34 9.05 9.05 2.58
N ASP A 35 10.27 8.79 2.11
CA ASP A 35 10.56 7.74 1.13
C ASP A 35 10.26 6.34 1.69
N ALA A 36 10.78 6.02 2.87
CA ALA A 36 10.56 4.75 3.54
C ALA A 36 9.08 4.50 3.84
N SER A 37 8.39 5.50 4.38
CA SER A 37 6.95 5.40 4.66
C SER A 37 6.13 5.28 3.37
N THR A 38 6.53 5.95 2.28
CA THR A 38 5.85 5.77 0.98
C THR A 38 5.98 4.33 0.46
N VAL A 39 7.16 3.71 0.59
CA VAL A 39 7.40 2.33 0.15
C VAL A 39 6.65 1.33 1.02
N TYR A 40 6.80 1.42 2.33
CA TYR A 40 6.23 0.44 3.25
C TYR A 40 4.71 0.61 3.33
N ASN A 41 4.28 1.81 3.69
CA ASN A 41 2.92 2.03 4.17
C ASN A 41 1.95 2.31 3.04
N MET A 42 2.29 3.25 2.16
CA MET A 42 1.40 3.62 1.07
C MET A 42 1.32 2.54 0.00
N PHE A 43 2.42 1.80 -0.21
CA PHE A 43 2.51 0.84 -1.29
C PHE A 43 2.40 -0.62 -0.83
N VAL A 44 3.27 -1.10 0.06
CA VAL A 44 3.24 -2.51 0.48
C VAL A 44 1.95 -2.83 1.26
N GLU A 45 1.60 -2.03 2.27
CA GLU A 45 0.35 -2.23 3.02
C GLU A 45 -0.85 -1.66 2.24
N GLY A 46 -0.78 -0.38 1.90
CA GLY A 46 -1.92 0.38 1.38
C GLY A 46 -2.39 0.00 -0.02
N VAL A 47 -1.58 -0.72 -0.81
CA VAL A 47 -1.93 -1.18 -2.17
C VAL A 47 -1.81 -2.70 -2.29
N LEU A 48 -0.62 -3.27 -2.06
CA LEU A 48 -0.40 -4.70 -2.30
C LEU A 48 -1.16 -5.59 -1.32
N ALA A 49 -1.07 -5.32 -0.01
CA ALA A 49 -1.76 -6.12 1.00
C ALA A 49 -3.29 -6.01 0.86
N GLU A 50 -3.83 -4.79 0.74
CA GLU A 50 -5.27 -4.57 0.50
C GLU A 50 -5.77 -5.27 -0.78
N THR A 51 -4.99 -5.24 -1.87
CA THR A 51 -5.35 -5.96 -3.11
C THR A 51 -5.31 -7.48 -2.91
N GLY A 52 -4.33 -7.99 -2.17
CA GLY A 52 -4.25 -9.41 -1.82
C GLY A 52 -5.44 -9.85 -0.97
N TYR A 53 -5.83 -9.07 0.02
CA TYR A 53 -7.03 -9.35 0.82
C TYR A 53 -8.29 -9.36 -0.03
N PHE A 54 -8.46 -8.37 -0.91
CA PHE A 54 -9.59 -8.34 -1.84
C PHE A 54 -9.64 -9.61 -2.70
N SER A 55 -8.51 -10.04 -3.26
CA SER A 55 -8.40 -11.28 -4.06
C SER A 55 -8.75 -12.53 -3.24
N PHE A 56 -8.30 -12.63 -1.98
CA PHE A 56 -8.65 -13.75 -1.10
C PHE A 56 -10.13 -13.79 -0.77
N TYR A 57 -10.75 -12.66 -0.45
CA TYR A 57 -12.20 -12.62 -0.20
C TYR A 57 -12.96 -13.07 -1.44
N LYS A 58 -12.67 -12.47 -2.60
CA LYS A 58 -13.30 -12.87 -3.86
C LYS A 58 -13.16 -14.36 -4.16
N SER A 59 -11.94 -14.89 -4.07
CA SER A 59 -11.67 -16.28 -4.41
C SER A 59 -12.29 -17.28 -3.41
N LEU A 60 -12.06 -17.05 -2.11
CA LEU A 60 -12.31 -18.07 -1.09
C LEU A 60 -13.72 -17.97 -0.50
N GLU A 61 -14.29 -16.77 -0.42
CA GLU A 61 -15.66 -16.56 0.06
C GLU A 61 -16.66 -17.12 -0.95
N GLU A 62 -16.51 -16.80 -2.23
CA GLU A 62 -17.38 -17.31 -3.30
C GLU A 62 -17.31 -18.84 -3.42
N SER A 63 -16.13 -19.41 -3.18
CA SER A 63 -15.91 -20.85 -3.18
C SER A 63 -16.31 -21.55 -1.87
N GLY A 64 -16.62 -20.80 -0.80
CA GLY A 64 -17.00 -21.36 0.51
C GLY A 64 -15.90 -22.18 1.20
N ILE A 65 -14.63 -21.87 0.96
CA ILE A 65 -13.47 -22.63 1.46
C ILE A 65 -12.58 -21.79 2.38
N MET A 66 -11.72 -22.46 3.15
CA MET A 66 -10.73 -21.82 4.04
C MET A 66 -11.30 -20.76 5.01
N PRO A 67 -12.41 -21.01 5.73
CA PRO A 67 -13.05 -20.02 6.59
C PRO A 67 -12.13 -19.48 7.70
N GLY A 68 -11.22 -20.31 8.23
CA GLY A 68 -10.23 -19.87 9.21
C GLY A 68 -9.18 -18.91 8.65
N LEU A 69 -8.84 -19.04 7.36
CA LEU A 69 -7.96 -18.08 6.69
C LEU A 69 -8.68 -16.74 6.49
N LEU A 70 -9.94 -16.77 6.06
CA LEU A 70 -10.76 -15.56 5.92
C LEU A 70 -10.96 -14.84 7.27
N GLU A 71 -11.16 -15.58 8.36
CA GLU A 71 -11.18 -15.00 9.71
C GLU A 71 -9.85 -14.33 10.06
N GLY A 72 -8.72 -14.98 9.76
CA GLY A 72 -7.38 -14.42 9.93
C GLY A 72 -7.18 -13.12 9.13
N ILE A 73 -7.58 -13.10 7.86
CA ILE A 73 -7.53 -11.91 7.01
C ILE A 73 -8.43 -10.80 7.56
N GLY A 74 -9.62 -11.14 8.07
CA GLY A 74 -10.50 -10.20 8.74
C GLY A 74 -9.87 -9.58 9.99
N ASN A 75 -9.06 -10.33 10.73
CA ASN A 75 -8.29 -9.81 11.86
C ASN A 75 -7.18 -8.88 11.40
N LEU A 76 -6.39 -9.28 10.39
CA LEU A 76 -5.33 -8.44 9.80
C LEU A 76 -5.88 -7.11 9.30
N LYS A 77 -6.95 -7.14 8.50
CA LYS A 77 -7.57 -5.93 7.96
C LYS A 77 -8.05 -4.96 9.05
N ARG A 78 -8.53 -5.45 10.19
CA ARG A 78 -8.91 -4.60 11.32
C ARG A 78 -7.71 -3.86 11.91
N ASP A 79 -6.55 -4.51 11.91
CA ASP A 79 -5.31 -3.92 12.41
C ASP A 79 -4.70 -2.91 11.42
N GLU A 80 -4.79 -3.17 10.12
CA GLU A 80 -4.29 -2.29 9.05
C GLU A 80 -4.90 -0.88 9.08
N SER A 81 -6.16 -0.73 9.53
CA SER A 81 -6.78 0.59 9.70
C SER A 81 -5.96 1.53 10.60
N ARG A 82 -5.24 0.99 11.59
CA ARG A 82 -4.39 1.76 12.50
C ARG A 82 -3.04 2.08 11.88
N HIS A 83 -2.48 1.15 11.09
CA HIS A 83 -1.26 1.35 10.33
C HIS A 83 -1.48 2.51 9.35
N ILE A 84 -2.44 2.36 8.44
CA ILE A 84 -2.75 3.37 7.42
C ILE A 84 -3.11 4.73 8.06
N GLY A 85 -3.84 4.72 9.18
CA GLY A 85 -4.16 5.93 9.93
C GLY A 85 -2.94 6.68 10.44
N TYR A 86 -2.03 5.98 11.13
CA TYR A 86 -0.79 6.58 11.63
C TYR A 86 0.10 7.10 10.48
N GLU A 87 0.18 6.34 9.39
CA GLU A 87 1.09 6.62 8.28
C GLU A 87 0.61 7.77 7.42
N THR A 88 -0.70 7.83 7.18
CA THR A 88 -1.35 8.99 6.59
C THR A 88 -1.04 10.23 7.41
N PHE A 89 -1.21 10.16 8.73
CA PHE A 89 -0.87 11.27 9.63
C PHE A 89 0.62 11.66 9.52
N LEU A 90 1.54 10.68 9.54
CA LEU A 90 2.99 10.91 9.46
C LEU A 90 3.36 11.65 8.16
N LEU A 91 2.92 11.14 7.01
CA LEU A 91 3.23 11.76 5.71
C LEU A 91 2.56 13.12 5.56
N GLN A 92 1.32 13.30 6.00
CA GLN A 92 0.65 14.59 5.98
C GLN A 92 1.37 15.63 6.85
N ARG A 93 1.84 15.22 8.03
CA ARG A 93 2.66 16.06 8.90
C ARG A 93 3.97 16.46 8.22
N LEU A 94 4.69 15.50 7.64
CA LEU A 94 5.96 15.75 6.95
C LEU A 94 5.76 16.69 5.75
N ILE A 95 4.68 16.53 4.98
CA ILE A 95 4.33 17.45 3.88
C ILE A 95 4.02 18.86 4.41
N CYS A 96 3.33 18.98 5.54
CA CYS A 96 3.04 20.27 6.16
C CYS A 96 4.33 20.98 6.63
N GLU A 97 5.27 20.25 7.23
CA GLU A 97 6.55 20.79 7.70
C GLU A 97 7.54 21.06 6.55
N HIS A 98 7.49 20.24 5.51
CA HIS A 98 8.40 20.24 4.37
C HIS A 98 7.62 20.05 3.05
N PRO A 99 7.00 21.12 2.51
CA PRO A 99 6.10 21.01 1.35
C PRO A 99 6.72 20.43 0.08
N HIS A 100 8.05 20.53 -0.08
CA HIS A 100 8.76 19.95 -1.22
C HIS A 100 8.69 18.42 -1.25
N LEU A 101 8.55 17.76 -0.10
CA LEU A 101 8.54 16.30 0.00
C LEU A 101 7.43 15.64 -0.82
N LEU A 102 6.27 16.30 -0.94
CA LEU A 102 5.14 15.79 -1.72
C LEU A 102 5.56 15.53 -3.17
N ASP A 103 6.09 16.54 -3.83
CA ASP A 103 6.40 16.48 -5.26
C ASP A 103 7.79 15.85 -5.49
N ASP A 104 8.77 16.11 -4.61
CA ASP A 104 10.15 15.69 -4.82
C ASP A 104 10.50 14.27 -4.37
N VAL A 105 9.74 13.72 -3.43
CA VAL A 105 10.00 12.39 -2.84
C VAL A 105 8.79 11.48 -3.04
N ILE A 106 7.65 11.83 -2.46
CA ILE A 106 6.48 10.96 -2.34
C ILE A 106 5.90 10.63 -3.72
N MET A 107 5.57 11.64 -4.53
CA MET A 107 4.96 11.42 -5.86
C MET A 107 5.92 10.73 -6.82
N LYS A 108 7.22 11.05 -6.76
CA LYS A 108 8.24 10.35 -7.57
C LYS A 108 8.36 8.88 -7.16
N ARG A 109 8.37 8.58 -5.85
CA ARG A 109 8.41 7.20 -5.36
C ARG A 109 7.15 6.44 -5.76
N MET A 110 5.96 7.03 -5.60
CA MET A 110 4.70 6.42 -6.04
C MET A 110 4.71 6.10 -7.54
N ALA A 111 5.22 7.00 -8.38
CA ALA A 111 5.34 6.77 -9.83
C ALA A 111 6.28 5.60 -10.19
N VAL A 112 7.35 5.38 -9.40
CA VAL A 112 8.25 4.24 -9.56
C VAL A 112 7.58 2.93 -9.12
N MET A 113 6.84 2.97 -8.01
CA MET A 113 6.24 1.77 -7.42
C MET A 113 4.98 1.31 -8.16
N ALA A 114 4.14 2.23 -8.65
CA ALA A 114 2.88 1.93 -9.34
C ALA A 114 3.00 0.83 -10.43
N PRO A 115 3.91 0.92 -11.42
CA PRO A 115 4.05 -0.14 -12.42
C PRO A 115 4.50 -1.49 -11.85
N LEU A 116 5.23 -1.51 -10.73
CA LEU A 116 5.62 -2.75 -10.06
C LEU A 116 4.42 -3.44 -9.40
N ALA A 117 3.48 -2.67 -8.83
CA ALA A 117 2.27 -3.24 -8.23
C ALA A 117 1.41 -3.93 -9.27
N LEU A 118 1.14 -3.24 -10.38
CA LEU A 118 0.33 -3.78 -11.46
C LEU A 118 0.97 -5.05 -12.03
N ARG A 119 2.29 -5.05 -12.20
CA ARG A 119 3.01 -6.24 -12.67
C ARG A 119 2.97 -7.39 -11.67
N ILE A 120 3.08 -7.15 -10.36
CA ILE A 120 2.93 -8.21 -9.35
C ILE A 120 1.53 -8.82 -9.42
N VAL A 121 0.50 -8.01 -9.58
CA VAL A 121 -0.88 -8.50 -9.73
C VAL A 121 -1.00 -9.34 -11.00
N GLU A 122 -0.50 -8.84 -12.13
CA GLU A 122 -0.52 -9.55 -13.43
C GLU A 122 0.22 -10.90 -13.35
N GLU A 123 1.46 -10.91 -12.84
CA GLU A 123 2.27 -12.12 -12.68
C GLU A 123 1.59 -13.14 -11.74
N GLY A 124 0.86 -12.66 -10.74
CA GLY A 124 0.07 -13.49 -9.85
C GLY A 124 -0.99 -14.31 -10.58
N PHE A 125 -1.60 -13.78 -11.65
CA PHE A 125 -2.62 -14.46 -12.45
C PHE A 125 -2.04 -15.33 -13.58
N VAL A 126 -0.83 -15.02 -14.09
CA VAL A 126 -0.22 -15.77 -15.20
C VAL A 126 0.31 -17.15 -14.77
N ASP A 127 0.87 -17.25 -13.56
CA ASP A 127 1.48 -18.49 -13.06
C ASP A 127 0.50 -19.41 -12.31
N GLY A 128 -0.75 -18.96 -12.09
CA GLY A 128 -1.77 -19.73 -11.39
C GLY A 128 -2.87 -20.23 -12.31
N ASP A 129 -3.37 -21.44 -12.06
CA ASP A 129 -4.66 -21.96 -12.56
C ASP A 129 -5.83 -21.25 -11.79
N LEU A 130 -5.74 -19.93 -11.65
CA LEU A 130 -6.47 -19.12 -10.66
C LEU A 130 -7.91 -18.79 -11.05
N ASP A 131 -8.28 -19.05 -12.29
CA ASP A 131 -9.67 -19.14 -12.77
C ASP A 131 -10.48 -20.15 -11.92
N ALA A 132 -9.81 -21.06 -11.20
CA ALA A 132 -10.43 -22.10 -10.38
C ALA A 132 -11.26 -21.58 -9.19
N PHE A 133 -11.07 -20.33 -8.75
CA PHE A 133 -11.74 -19.80 -7.55
C PHE A 133 -12.56 -18.52 -7.77
N GLY A 134 -12.71 -18.02 -9.00
CA GLY A 134 -13.69 -16.97 -9.35
C GLY A 134 -13.21 -15.52 -9.21
N ALA A 135 -11.99 -15.25 -8.73
CA ALA A 135 -11.44 -13.90 -8.76
C ALA A 135 -11.01 -13.49 -10.19
N GLU A 136 -11.78 -12.60 -10.80
CA GLU A 136 -11.50 -12.08 -12.14
C GLU A 136 -10.26 -11.17 -12.12
N PRO A 137 -9.24 -11.41 -12.98
CA PRO A 137 -8.02 -10.61 -13.02
C PRO A 137 -8.27 -9.11 -13.19
N ASP A 138 -9.25 -8.75 -14.02
CA ASP A 138 -9.64 -7.36 -14.26
C ASP A 138 -10.23 -6.70 -13.01
N GLU A 139 -11.00 -7.42 -12.19
CA GLU A 139 -11.53 -6.87 -10.94
C GLU A 139 -10.41 -6.55 -9.94
N VAL A 140 -9.45 -7.46 -9.80
CA VAL A 140 -8.32 -7.29 -8.88
C VAL A 140 -7.38 -6.18 -9.37
N MET A 141 -7.12 -6.12 -10.67
CA MET A 141 -6.33 -5.03 -11.28
C MET A 141 -6.98 -3.67 -11.07
N ASN A 142 -8.30 -3.56 -11.32
CA ASN A 142 -9.05 -2.33 -11.07
C ASN A 142 -9.05 -1.94 -9.59
N PHE A 143 -9.12 -2.91 -8.68
CA PHE A 143 -9.01 -2.65 -7.26
C PHE A 143 -7.63 -2.09 -6.89
N ALA A 144 -6.54 -2.64 -7.41
CA ALA A 144 -5.18 -2.14 -7.17
C ALA A 144 -5.01 -0.70 -7.66
N LEU A 145 -5.51 -0.39 -8.87
CA LEU A 145 -5.51 0.98 -9.40
C LEU A 145 -6.31 1.95 -8.53
N LYS A 146 -7.47 1.51 -8.04
CA LYS A 146 -8.28 2.30 -7.10
C LYS A 146 -7.52 2.58 -5.81
N GLN A 147 -6.85 1.60 -5.22
CA GLN A 147 -6.06 1.79 -4.00
C GLN A 147 -4.94 2.82 -4.24
N LEU A 148 -4.19 2.70 -5.34
CA LEU A 148 -3.16 3.67 -5.71
C LEU A 148 -3.73 5.10 -5.79
N GLN A 149 -4.86 5.28 -6.46
CA GLN A 149 -5.51 6.59 -6.60
C GLN A 149 -5.93 7.15 -5.23
N VAL A 150 -6.57 6.34 -4.39
CA VAL A 150 -6.99 6.75 -3.04
C VAL A 150 -5.80 7.26 -2.23
N ARG A 151 -4.65 6.58 -2.26
CA ARG A 151 -3.45 7.02 -1.52
C ARG A 151 -2.91 8.35 -2.06
N MET A 152 -2.82 8.51 -3.37
CA MET A 152 -2.38 9.77 -3.98
C MET A 152 -3.31 10.94 -3.61
N ASP A 153 -4.61 10.72 -3.59
CA ASP A 153 -5.60 11.73 -3.23
C ASP A 153 -5.50 12.12 -1.75
N VAL A 154 -5.37 11.13 -0.86
CA VAL A 154 -5.22 11.34 0.60
C VAL A 154 -3.99 12.20 0.91
N LEU A 155 -2.86 11.94 0.25
CA LEU A 155 -1.62 12.69 0.46
C LEU A 155 -1.68 14.09 -0.16
N SER A 156 -2.32 14.22 -1.33
CA SER A 156 -2.50 15.53 -1.99
C SER A 156 -3.34 16.49 -1.14
N ARG A 157 -4.28 15.98 -0.33
CA ARG A 157 -5.08 16.79 0.60
C ARG A 157 -4.25 17.42 1.73
N ALA A 158 -3.01 16.97 1.97
CA ALA A 158 -2.12 17.60 2.94
C ALA A 158 -1.62 18.97 2.46
N LYS A 159 -1.57 19.18 1.15
CA LYS A 159 -0.98 20.37 0.54
C LYS A 159 -1.72 21.63 0.99
N GLY A 160 -1.01 22.53 1.67
CA GLY A 160 -1.55 23.80 2.14
C GLY A 160 -2.39 23.73 3.42
N LYS A 161 -2.54 22.55 4.04
CA LYS A 161 -3.12 22.44 5.39
C LYS A 161 -2.13 22.93 6.44
N LYS A 162 -2.66 23.45 7.54
CA LYS A 162 -1.89 23.75 8.75
C LYS A 162 -1.78 22.51 9.63
N LEU A 163 -0.72 22.47 10.43
CA LEU A 163 -0.45 21.36 11.33
C LEU A 163 -1.62 21.06 12.29
N ASP A 164 -2.23 22.11 12.86
CA ASP A 164 -3.40 21.97 13.77
C ASP A 164 -4.61 21.30 13.10
N GLU A 165 -4.77 21.45 11.78
CA GLU A 165 -5.84 20.83 11.01
C GLU A 165 -5.58 19.32 10.81
N ILE A 166 -4.31 18.93 10.66
CA ILE A 166 -3.89 17.51 10.58
C ILE A 166 -4.14 16.81 11.91
N TYR A 167 -3.75 17.42 13.03
CA TYR A 167 -3.97 16.86 14.37
C TYR A 167 -5.45 16.78 14.77
N SER A 168 -6.30 17.66 14.22
CA SER A 168 -7.74 17.64 14.49
C SER A 168 -8.47 16.60 13.63
N ALA A 169 -8.01 16.37 12.40
CA ALA A 169 -8.62 15.43 11.45
C ALA A 169 -8.32 13.95 11.76
N SER A 170 -7.20 13.64 12.42
CA SER A 170 -6.83 12.27 12.79
C SER A 170 -7.85 11.58 13.71
N ASN A 171 -8.74 12.34 14.37
CA ASN A 171 -9.84 11.81 15.17
C ASN A 171 -11.11 11.47 14.35
N HIS A 172 -11.20 11.87 13.08
CA HIS A 172 -12.45 11.77 12.30
C HIS A 172 -12.30 11.09 10.91
N ASP A 173 -11.15 11.21 10.23
CA ASP A 173 -10.95 10.69 8.86
C ASP A 173 -10.66 9.18 8.76
N LEU A 174 -10.53 8.47 9.89
CA LEU A 174 -10.33 7.01 9.94
C LEU A 174 -11.51 6.20 9.37
N SER A 175 -12.67 6.82 9.14
CA SER A 175 -13.86 6.15 8.58
C SER A 175 -13.91 6.12 7.05
N LEU A 176 -12.93 6.72 6.36
CA LEU A 176 -12.90 6.86 4.89
C LEU A 176 -11.79 6.04 4.22
N ILE A 177 -11.06 5.23 5.00
CA ILE A 177 -9.99 4.34 4.54
C ILE A 177 -10.48 2.90 4.57
#